data_AF-A0A8T4DKL4-F1
#
_entry.id   AF-A0A8T4DKL4-F1
#
_cell.length_a   1.000
_cell.length_b   1.000
_cell.length_c   1.000
_cell.angle_alpha   90.00
_cell.angle_beta   90.00
_cell.angle_gamma   90.00
#
_symmetry.space_group_name_H-M   'P 1'
#
loop_
_entity.id
_entity.type
_entity.pdbx_description
1 polymer ?
#
loop_
_entity_poly.entity_id
_entity_poly.type
_entity_poly.pdbx_seq_one_letter_code
_entity_poly.pdbx_strand_id
1 'polypeptide(L)'
;MPEDKKNWSGKADEHFARSITRKMTLDLFRAGADPRNYHILHMLPTTMACVMKELSLSKMPANRRINDLEKVGLVKRARYRGEIHPTPLTKSFKGIISDIQEDVMKEIPKML
;
A
#
# COMPACT_ATOMS: atom_id res chain seq x y z
N MET A 1 -17.19 -3.58 -49.45
CA MET A 1 -15.92 -3.75 -48.71
C MET A 1 -15.89 -2.78 -47.54
N PRO A 2 -15.27 -3.17 -46.42
CA PRO A 2 -15.79 -2.95 -45.06
C PRO A 2 -15.09 -1.78 -44.35
N GLU A 3 -15.77 -1.12 -43.42
CA GLU A 3 -15.07 -0.42 -42.33
C GLU A 3 -15.76 -0.71 -40.99
N ASP A 4 -15.21 -1.73 -40.34
CA ASP A 4 -15.35 -2.04 -38.92
C ASP A 4 -14.93 -0.85 -38.04
N LYS A 5 -15.85 0.11 -37.86
CA LYS A 5 -15.71 1.14 -36.84
C LYS A 5 -16.64 0.79 -35.68
N LYS A 6 -16.10 0.13 -34.65
CA LYS A 6 -16.42 0.31 -33.20
C LYS A 6 -16.15 -0.97 -32.40
N ASN A 7 -14.90 -1.21 -32.04
CA ASN A 7 -14.62 -1.94 -30.79
C ASN A 7 -13.23 -1.65 -30.19
N TRP A 8 -12.56 -0.59 -30.65
CA TRP A 8 -11.18 -0.26 -30.24
C TRP A 8 -11.10 0.54 -28.93
N SER A 9 -12.09 1.38 -28.61
CA SER A 9 -12.04 2.23 -27.41
C SER A 9 -12.11 1.41 -26.12
N GLY A 10 -13.06 0.47 -25.99
CA GLY A 10 -13.24 -0.31 -24.77
C GLY A 10 -12.04 -1.21 -24.41
N LYS A 11 -11.35 -1.77 -25.41
CA LYS A 11 -10.14 -2.59 -25.18
C LYS A 11 -8.91 -1.74 -24.83
N ALA A 12 -8.78 -0.56 -25.43
CA ALA A 12 -7.71 0.38 -25.09
C ALA A 12 -7.87 0.91 -23.66
N ASP A 13 -9.10 1.23 -23.28
CA ASP A 13 -9.47 1.69 -21.94
C ASP A 13 -9.23 0.59 -20.87
N GLU A 14 -9.57 -0.67 -21.18
CA GLU A 14 -9.31 -1.81 -20.30
C GLU A 14 -7.80 -2.08 -20.13
N HIS A 15 -7.04 -2.08 -21.23
CA HIS A 15 -5.60 -2.28 -21.17
C HIS A 15 -4.91 -1.18 -20.35
N PHE A 16 -5.33 0.08 -20.55
CA PHE A 16 -4.84 1.21 -19.78
C PHE A 16 -5.19 1.09 -18.28
N ALA A 17 -6.43 0.73 -17.96
CA ALA A 17 -6.87 0.49 -16.58
C ALA A 17 -6.03 -0.62 -15.92
N ARG A 18 -5.83 -1.76 -16.60
CA ARG A 18 -4.98 -2.86 -16.10
C ARG A 18 -3.54 -2.42 -15.85
N SER A 19 -2.97 -1.62 -16.76
CA SER A 19 -1.62 -1.08 -16.61
C SER A 19 -1.50 -0.17 -15.37
N ILE A 20 -2.46 0.74 -15.19
CA ILE A 20 -2.50 1.60 -14.00
C ILE A 20 -2.68 0.76 -12.74
N THR A 21 -3.62 -0.18 -12.72
CA THR A 21 -3.84 -1.06 -11.57
C THR A 21 -2.55 -1.78 -11.20
N ARG A 22 -1.86 -2.40 -12.17
CA ARG A 22 -0.58 -3.08 -11.92
C ARG A 22 0.45 -2.12 -11.33
N LYS A 23 0.62 -0.94 -11.91
CA LYS A 23 1.55 0.08 -11.40
C LYS A 23 1.22 0.47 -9.96
N MET A 24 -0.05 0.76 -9.68
CA MET A 24 -0.51 1.12 -8.33
C MET A 24 -0.31 -0.01 -7.34
N THR A 25 -0.57 -1.26 -7.73
CA THR A 25 -0.31 -2.44 -6.90
C THR A 25 1.17 -2.56 -6.56
N LEU A 26 2.08 -2.42 -7.54
CA LEU A 26 3.52 -2.47 -7.31
C LEU A 26 4.00 -1.31 -6.43
N ASP A 27 3.50 -0.10 -6.65
CA ASP A 27 3.79 1.06 -5.80
C ASP A 27 3.30 0.84 -4.36
N LEU A 28 2.12 0.23 -4.20
CA LEU A 28 1.57 -0.16 -2.91
C LEU A 28 2.49 -1.15 -2.19
N PHE A 29 2.97 -2.20 -2.86
CA PHE A 29 3.92 -3.14 -2.27
C PHE A 29 5.23 -2.46 -1.89
N ARG A 30 5.78 -1.63 -2.78
CA ARG A 30 7.02 -0.88 -2.51
C ARG A 30 6.91 0.02 -1.28
N ALA A 31 5.80 0.75 -1.15
CA ALA A 31 5.59 1.65 -0.02
C ALA A 31 5.23 0.90 1.27
N GLY A 32 4.31 -0.06 1.20
CA GLY A 32 3.78 -0.78 2.36
C GLY A 32 4.76 -1.78 2.97
N ALA A 33 5.65 -2.38 2.17
CA ALA A 33 6.61 -3.38 2.64
C ALA A 33 7.90 -2.77 3.21
N ASP A 34 8.11 -1.44 3.12
CA ASP A 34 9.17 -0.79 3.89
C ASP A 34 8.98 -1.11 5.38
N PRO A 35 10.01 -1.55 6.12
CA PRO A 35 9.84 -2.07 7.49
C PRO A 35 9.15 -1.09 8.45
N ARG A 36 9.43 0.22 8.32
CA ARG A 36 8.82 1.23 9.18
C ARG A 36 7.37 1.49 8.78
N ASN A 37 7.08 1.50 7.49
CA ASN A 37 5.71 1.62 6.99
C ASN A 37 4.87 0.39 7.38
N TYR A 38 5.42 -0.82 7.25
CA TYR A 38 4.76 -2.05 7.67
C TYR A 38 4.45 -2.04 9.17
N HIS A 39 5.38 -1.56 10.00
CA HIS A 39 5.14 -1.35 11.44
C HIS A 39 3.96 -0.40 11.68
N ILE A 40 3.92 0.74 10.99
CA ILE A 40 2.80 1.70 11.08
C ILE A 40 1.47 1.03 10.75
N LEU A 41 1.40 0.16 9.73
CA LEU A 41 0.17 -0.55 9.35
C LEU A 41 -0.33 -1.52 10.45
N HIS A 42 0.56 -1.97 11.34
CA HIS A 42 0.19 -2.76 12.53
C HIS A 42 -0.24 -1.90 13.72
N MET A 43 0.09 -0.61 13.72
CA MET A 43 -0.36 0.33 14.74
C MET A 43 -1.77 0.89 14.48
N LEU A 44 -2.34 0.69 13.29
CA LEU A 44 -3.61 1.31 12.88
C LEU A 44 -4.84 0.74 13.63
N PRO A 45 -5.85 1.57 13.97
CA PRO A 45 -5.88 3.02 13.84
C PRO A 45 -4.96 3.72 14.86
N THR A 46 -4.32 4.81 14.46
CA THR A 46 -3.32 5.51 15.30
C THR A 46 -3.34 7.02 15.10
N THR A 47 -2.43 7.74 15.77
CA THR A 47 -2.20 9.17 15.57
C THR A 47 -0.78 9.45 15.11
N MET A 48 -0.56 10.60 14.47
CA MET A 48 0.78 11.06 14.09
C MET A 48 1.73 11.14 15.30
N ALA A 49 1.23 11.54 16.48
CA ALA A 49 2.01 11.60 17.70
C ALA A 49 2.48 10.20 18.14
N CYS A 50 1.61 9.20 18.07
CA CYS A 50 1.98 7.81 18.36
C CYS A 50 3.03 7.30 17.39
N VAL A 51 2.87 7.54 16.07
CA VAL A 51 3.85 7.14 15.05
C VAL A 51 5.21 7.78 15.29
N MET A 52 5.25 9.09 15.59
CA MET A 52 6.48 9.80 15.90
C MET A 52 7.19 9.21 17.12
N LYS A 53 6.44 8.93 18.19
CA LYS A 53 6.98 8.34 19.42
C LYS A 53 7.51 6.93 19.19
N GLU A 54 6.69 6.07 18.60
CA GLU A 54 7.00 4.65 18.39
C GLU A 54 8.25 4.46 17.52
N LEU A 55 8.35 5.24 16.44
CA LEU A 55 9.48 5.13 15.50
C LEU A 55 10.64 6.08 15.82
N SER A 56 10.58 6.82 16.93
CA SER A 56 11.56 7.86 17.28
C SER A 56 11.84 8.84 16.14
N LEU A 57 10.77 9.30 15.47
CA LEU A 57 10.83 10.19 14.31
C LEU A 57 10.44 11.61 14.67
N SER A 58 11.13 12.58 14.07
CA SER A 58 10.64 13.95 14.02
C SER A 58 9.44 14.07 13.08
N LYS A 59 8.75 15.22 13.14
CA LYS A 59 7.49 15.46 12.43
C LYS A 59 7.59 15.26 10.92
N MET A 60 8.67 15.72 10.29
CA MET A 60 8.82 15.65 8.82
C MET A 60 9.03 14.21 8.31
N PRO A 61 9.96 13.41 8.86
CA PRO A 61 10.07 11.99 8.53
C PRO A 61 8.78 11.20 8.77
N ALA A 62 8.09 11.42 9.89
CA ALA A 62 6.81 10.74 10.16
C ALA A 62 5.75 11.12 9.11
N ASN A 63 5.62 12.42 8.78
CA ASN A 63 4.72 12.85 7.72
C ASN A 63 5.06 12.26 6.36
N ARG A 64 6.36 12.13 6.02
CA ARG A 64 6.78 11.49 4.76
C ARG A 64 6.27 10.07 4.68
N ARG A 65 6.46 9.27 5.73
CA ARG A 65 5.99 7.88 5.82
C ARG A 65 4.47 7.77 5.69
N ILE A 66 3.71 8.59 6.42
CA ILE A 66 2.25 8.59 6.30
C ILE A 66 1.78 9.07 4.93
N ASN A 67 2.44 10.07 4.34
CA ASN A 67 2.14 10.52 2.97
C ASN A 67 2.39 9.39 1.95
N ASP A 68 3.47 8.62 2.11
CA ASP A 68 3.78 7.53 1.20
C ASP A 68 2.70 6.43 1.27
N LEU A 69 2.24 6.09 2.48
CA LEU A 69 1.13 5.16 2.69
C LEU A 69 -0.21 5.71 2.17
N GLU A 70 -0.49 7.00 2.35
CA GLU A 70 -1.73 7.62 1.89
C GLU A 70 -1.80 7.69 0.37
N LYS A 71 -0.68 8.00 -0.31
CA LYS A 71 -0.59 8.05 -1.78
C LYS A 71 -0.96 6.72 -2.45
N VAL A 72 -0.65 5.60 -1.81
CA VAL A 72 -0.97 4.26 -2.32
C VAL A 72 -2.29 3.72 -1.77
N GLY A 73 -3.04 4.54 -1.02
CA GLY A 73 -4.35 4.18 -0.50
C GLY A 73 -4.33 3.19 0.66
N LEU A 74 -3.18 2.97 1.31
CA LEU A 74 -3.07 2.07 2.47
C LEU A 74 -3.51 2.74 3.78
N VAL A 75 -3.62 4.06 3.84
CA VAL A 75 -4.15 4.78 5.00
C VAL A 75 -4.98 5.98 4.56
N LYS A 76 -5.85 6.45 5.44
CA LYS A 76 -6.57 7.72 5.31
C LYS A 76 -6.29 8.61 6.52
N ARG A 77 -5.87 9.85 6.30
CA ARG A 77 -5.67 10.82 7.38
C ARG A 77 -6.89 11.69 7.64
N ALA A 78 -7.26 11.84 8.91
CA ALA A 78 -8.12 12.91 9.36
C ALA A 78 -7.25 14.06 9.91
N ARG A 79 -6.97 15.05 9.04
CA ARG A 79 -6.00 16.14 9.31
C ARG A 79 -6.31 16.97 10.56
N TYR A 80 -7.59 17.11 10.94
CA TYR A 80 -8.00 17.93 12.08
C TYR A 80 -7.49 17.38 13.42
N ARG A 81 -7.43 16.05 13.59
CA ARG A 81 -7.03 15.38 14.84
C ARG A 81 -5.68 14.65 14.75
N GLY A 82 -5.06 14.66 13.56
CA GLY A 82 -3.84 13.88 13.31
C GLY A 82 -4.06 12.37 13.35
N GLU A 83 -5.31 11.92 13.21
CA GLU A 83 -5.68 10.52 13.19
C GLU A 83 -5.36 9.88 11.83
N ILE A 84 -4.97 8.62 11.88
CA ILE A 84 -4.56 7.81 10.73
C ILE A 84 -5.34 6.50 10.82
N HIS A 85 -6.19 6.26 9.82
CA HIS A 85 -7.12 5.15 9.78
C HIS A 85 -6.74 4.16 8.68
N PRO A 86 -6.97 2.85 8.88
CA PRO A 86 -6.79 1.87 7.82
C PRO A 86 -7.86 2.03 6.73
N THR A 87 -7.54 1.57 5.53
CA THR A 87 -8.47 1.43 4.39
C THR A 87 -8.74 -0.06 4.16
N PRO A 88 -9.70 -0.42 3.28
CA PRO A 88 -9.86 -1.81 2.86
C PRO A 88 -8.58 -2.42 2.28
N LEU A 89 -7.77 -1.63 1.57
CA LEU A 89 -6.49 -2.07 1.01
C LEU A 89 -5.47 -2.41 2.10
N THR A 90 -5.50 -1.76 3.27
CA THR A 90 -4.64 -2.14 4.40
C THR A 90 -4.84 -3.60 4.78
N LYS A 91 -6.11 -4.03 4.91
CA LYS A 91 -6.45 -5.39 5.33
C LYS A 91 -5.99 -6.40 4.27
N SER A 92 -6.29 -6.16 3.00
CA SER A 92 -5.84 -7.02 1.89
C SER A 92 -4.31 -7.12 1.82
N PHE A 93 -3.61 -5.98 1.94
CA PHE A 93 -2.16 -5.95 1.93
C PHE A 93 -1.55 -6.77 3.07
N LYS A 94 -2.04 -6.59 4.30
CA LYS A 94 -1.56 -7.36 5.47
C LYS A 94 -1.79 -8.87 5.29
N GLY A 95 -2.94 -9.26 4.73
CA GLY A 95 -3.23 -10.66 4.41
C GLY A 95 -2.20 -11.25 3.45
N ILE A 96 -1.98 -10.59 2.31
CA ILE A 96 -1.02 -11.07 1.30
C ILE A 96 0.41 -11.16 1.87
N ILE A 97 0.84 -10.17 2.66
CA ILE A 97 2.17 -10.23 3.31
C ILE A 97 2.25 -11.40 4.29
N SER A 98 1.20 -11.67 5.06
CA SER A 98 1.14 -12.82 5.98
C SER A 98 1.28 -14.13 5.22
N ASP A 99 0.53 -14.30 4.13
CA ASP A 99 0.59 -15.51 3.30
C ASP A 99 2.00 -15.73 2.73
N ILE A 100 2.64 -14.66 2.21
CA ILE A 100 4.02 -14.71 1.73
C ILE A 100 5.00 -15.04 2.86
N GLN A 101 4.80 -14.49 4.07
CA GLN A 101 5.67 -14.77 5.22
C GLN A 101 5.59 -16.25 5.62
N GLU A 102 4.40 -16.85 5.59
CA GLU A 102 4.23 -18.29 5.83
C GLU A 102 4.99 -19.14 4.81
N ASP A 103 4.95 -18.76 3.53
CA ASP A 103 5.70 -19.46 2.49
C ASP A 103 7.20 -19.26 2.63
N VAL A 104 7.65 -18.04 2.93
CA VAL A 104 9.07 -17.76 3.21
C VAL A 104 9.59 -18.58 4.39
N MET A 105 8.81 -18.74 5.47
CA MET A 105 9.21 -19.56 6.61
C MET A 105 9.41 -21.04 6.26
N LYS A 106 8.69 -21.58 5.26
CA LYS A 106 8.87 -22.95 4.77
C LYS A 106 10.14 -23.10 3.92
N GLU A 107 10.56 -22.02 3.26
CA GLU A 107 11.73 -22.02 2.37
C GLU A 107 13.04 -21.70 3.10
N ILE A 108 13.03 -20.87 4.15
CA ILE A 108 14.24 -20.49 4.91
C ILE A 108 15.09 -21.70 5.34
N PRO A 109 14.54 -22.79 5.90
CA PRO A 109 15.34 -23.95 6.32
C PRO A 109 16.09 -24.65 5.18
N LYS A 110 15.67 -24.47 3.93
CA LYS A 110 16.34 -25.04 2.75
C LYS A 110 17.49 -24.16 2.25
N MET A 111 17.56 -22.92 2.72
CA MET A 111 18.57 -21.93 2.34
C MET A 111 19.73 -21.83 3.34
N LEU A 112 19.57 -22.45 4.52
CA LEU A 112 20.57 -22.52 5.59
C LEU A 112 21.32 -23.85 5.52
#